data_AF-A0A133N9Q2-F1
#
_entry.id   AF-A0A133N9Q2-F1
#
_cell.length_a   1.000
_cell.length_b   1.000
_cell.length_c   1.000
_cell.angle_alpha   90.00
_cell.angle_beta   90.00
_cell.angle_gamma   90.00
#
_symmetry.space_group_name_H-M   'P 1'
#
loop_
_entity.id
_entity.type
_entity.pdbx_description
1 polymer ?
#
loop_
_entity_poly.entity_id
_entity_poly.type
_entity_poly.pdbx_seq_one_letter_code
_entity_poly.pdbx_strand_id
1 'polypeptide(L)'
;MITKEQKIIFRKMEDILYSYNKYVNKIKKDLEYFNNPVLLKSYNVEKISGSGFMEVKSDMERIEELKVRLSNDISRHEEILFRIDSALDMVKDHEDYKFIEMKYFKKMTYEDISTELDIHIRTAYRMRNSILSALELHFKTQRLIDF
;
A
#
# COMPACT_ATOMS: atom_id res chain seq x y z
N MET A 1 -17.16 23.16 3.81
CA MET A 1 -17.67 21.78 3.90
C MET A 1 -17.18 21.04 2.68
N ILE A 2 -16.67 19.82 2.83
CA ILE A 2 -16.01 19.08 1.74
C ILE A 2 -17.06 18.53 0.77
N THR A 3 -16.80 18.63 -0.54
CA THR A 3 -17.72 18.17 -1.58
C THR A 3 -17.87 16.64 -1.56
N LYS A 4 -18.93 16.11 -2.20
CA LYS A 4 -19.12 14.65 -2.30
C LYS A 4 -17.97 13.99 -3.06
N GLU A 5 -17.47 14.64 -4.11
CA GLU A 5 -16.36 14.18 -4.93
C GLU A 5 -15.06 14.11 -4.13
N GLN A 6 -14.76 15.15 -3.37
CA GLN A 6 -13.59 15.18 -2.50
C GLN A 6 -13.63 14.08 -1.41
N LYS A 7 -14.82 13.72 -0.91
CA LYS A 7 -14.96 12.58 0.00
C LYS A 7 -14.62 11.25 -0.67
N ILE A 8 -14.93 11.08 -1.96
CA ILE A 8 -14.58 9.88 -2.73
C ILE A 8 -13.06 9.82 -2.92
N ILE A 9 -12.44 10.95 -3.28
CA ILE A 9 -10.98 11.06 -3.42
C ILE A 9 -10.30 10.69 -2.11
N PHE A 10 -10.73 11.28 -0.99
CA PHE A 10 -10.15 10.99 0.30
C PHE A 10 -10.30 9.52 0.72
N ARG A 11 -11.41 8.86 0.40
CA ARG A 11 -11.55 7.41 0.66
C ARG A 11 -10.51 6.60 -0.12
N LYS A 12 -10.31 6.91 -1.41
CA LYS A 12 -9.26 6.24 -2.21
C LYS A 12 -7.87 6.44 -1.62
N MET A 13 -7.56 7.66 -1.16
CA MET A 13 -6.29 7.95 -0.50
C MET A 13 -6.13 7.14 0.80
N GLU A 14 -7.19 7.06 1.61
CA GLU A 14 -7.19 6.27 2.84
C GLU A 14 -6.98 4.78 2.55
N ASP A 15 -7.63 4.22 1.52
CA ASP A 15 -7.46 2.82 1.13
C ASP A 15 -5.99 2.51 0.77
N ILE A 16 -5.30 3.44 0.09
CA ILE A 16 -3.88 3.34 -0.25
C ILE A 16 -3.03 3.38 1.03
N LEU A 17 -3.28 4.34 1.92
CA LEU A 17 -2.54 4.47 3.18
C LEU A 17 -2.71 3.25 4.10
N TYR A 18 -3.92 2.71 4.23
CA TYR A 18 -4.17 1.47 4.97
C TYR A 18 -3.51 0.24 4.33
N SER A 19 -3.30 0.26 3.02
CA SER A 19 -2.64 -0.82 2.28
C SER A 19 -1.12 -0.79 2.40
N TYR A 20 -0.52 0.29 2.91
CA TYR A 20 0.94 0.42 3.04
C TYR A 20 1.60 -0.80 3.71
N ASN A 21 1.16 -1.14 4.92
CA ASN A 21 1.69 -2.29 5.67
C ASN A 21 1.40 -3.63 4.98
N LYS A 22 0.34 -3.71 4.17
CA LYS A 22 0.05 -4.92 3.37
C LYS A 22 1.12 -5.13 2.32
N TYR A 23 1.56 -4.07 1.65
CA TYR A 23 2.65 -4.14 0.66
C TYR A 23 3.99 -4.48 1.31
N VAL A 24 4.32 -3.85 2.44
CA VAL A 24 5.52 -4.19 3.22
C VAL A 24 5.55 -5.68 3.59
N ASN A 25 4.44 -6.20 4.13
CA ASN A 25 4.34 -7.62 4.49
C ASN A 25 4.39 -8.55 3.29
N LYS A 26 3.81 -8.14 2.14
CA LYS A 26 3.84 -8.91 0.90
C LYS A 26 5.26 -9.02 0.35
N ILE A 27 6.01 -7.91 0.28
CA ILE A 27 7.44 -7.93 -0.11
C ILE A 27 8.25 -8.83 0.81
N LYS A 28 8.08 -8.69 2.14
CA LYS A 28 8.80 -9.54 3.11
C LYS A 28 8.55 -11.02 2.86
N LYS A 29 7.29 -11.39 2.62
CA LYS A 29 6.89 -12.77 2.31
C LYS A 29 7.46 -13.23 0.96
N ASP A 30 7.40 -12.40 -0.07
CA ASP A 30 7.89 -12.75 -1.41
C ASP A 30 9.42 -12.90 -1.44
N LEU A 31 10.16 -12.08 -0.67
CA LEU A 31 11.60 -12.25 -0.44
C LEU A 31 11.93 -13.56 0.30
N GLU A 32 11.09 -13.97 1.25
CA GLU A 32 11.24 -15.25 1.95
C GLU A 32 11.09 -16.43 0.96
N TYR A 33 10.10 -16.40 0.07
CA TYR A 33 9.95 -17.40 -0.99
C TYR A 33 11.11 -17.37 -2.00
N PHE A 34 11.54 -16.18 -2.40
CA PHE A 34 12.61 -16.01 -3.38
C PHE A 34 13.93 -16.61 -2.89
N ASN A 35 14.24 -16.45 -1.61
CA ASN A 35 15.48 -16.94 -1.00
C ASN A 35 15.40 -18.41 -0.51
N ASN A 36 14.20 -19.01 -0.47
CA ASN A 36 13.99 -20.38 0.01
C ASN A 36 13.45 -21.31 -1.10
N PRO A 37 14.30 -22.14 -1.72
CA PRO A 37 13.91 -23.04 -2.80
C PRO A 37 12.81 -24.05 -2.42
N VAL A 38 12.69 -24.41 -1.14
CA VAL A 38 11.66 -25.33 -0.65
C VAL A 38 10.30 -24.64 -0.62
N LEU A 39 10.26 -23.40 -0.12
CA LEU A 39 9.03 -22.60 -0.09
C LEU A 39 8.60 -22.22 -1.50
N LEU A 40 9.55 -21.94 -2.40
CA LEU A 40 9.29 -21.62 -3.80
C LEU A 40 8.48 -22.73 -4.50
N LYS A 41 8.78 -24.00 -4.22
CA LYS A 41 8.02 -25.16 -4.74
C LYS A 41 6.57 -25.22 -4.24
N SER A 42 6.29 -24.63 -3.07
CA SER A 42 4.94 -24.55 -2.49
C SER A 42 4.17 -23.29 -2.91
N TYR A 43 4.79 -22.40 -3.69
CA TYR A 43 4.15 -21.21 -4.22
C TYR A 43 3.12 -21.63 -5.27
N ASN A 44 1.85 -21.73 -4.85
CA ASN A 44 0.77 -22.21 -5.69
C ASN A 44 0.57 -21.30 -6.90
N VAL A 45 0.73 -21.90 -8.08
CA VAL A 45 0.30 -21.34 -9.36
C VAL A 45 -1.19 -21.66 -9.49
N GLU A 46 -2.05 -20.66 -9.68
CA GLU A 46 -3.43 -20.92 -10.11
C GLU A 46 -3.38 -21.77 -11.38
N LYS A 47 -3.99 -22.95 -11.34
CA LYS A 47 -3.97 -23.91 -12.46
C LYS A 47 -4.52 -23.22 -13.71
N ILE A 48 -3.66 -23.00 -14.71
CA ILE A 48 -4.08 -22.56 -16.04
C ILE A 48 -4.93 -23.68 -16.63
N SER A 49 -6.25 -23.50 -16.62
CA SER A 49 -7.20 -24.39 -17.29
C SER A 49 -7.21 -24.08 -18.79
N GLY A 50 -6.47 -24.86 -19.57
CA GLY A 50 -6.47 -24.79 -21.04
C GLY A 50 -6.11 -26.13 -21.66
N SER A 51 -7.05 -26.74 -22.36
CA SER A 51 -6.87 -27.98 -23.11
C SER A 51 -6.06 -27.73 -24.39
N GLY A 52 -4.77 -28.05 -24.35
CA GLY A 52 -3.86 -28.03 -25.49
C GLY A 52 -2.55 -28.69 -25.11
N PHE A 53 -1.80 -29.23 -26.09
CA PHE A 53 -0.49 -29.87 -25.88
C PHE A 53 0.39 -28.98 -24.98
N MET A 54 0.64 -29.46 -23.77
CA MET A 54 1.40 -28.72 -22.76
C MET A 54 2.83 -29.24 -22.81
N GLU A 55 3.76 -28.40 -23.25
CA GLU A 55 5.19 -28.68 -23.17
C GLU A 55 5.55 -28.86 -21.68
N VAL A 56 5.97 -30.07 -21.31
CA VAL A 56 6.26 -30.40 -19.91
C VAL A 56 7.59 -29.77 -19.54
N LYS A 57 7.53 -28.54 -19.02
CA LYS A 57 8.71 -27.85 -18.48
C LYS A 57 9.43 -28.68 -17.43
N SER A 58 10.74 -28.55 -17.35
CA SER A 58 11.55 -29.11 -16.26
C SER A 58 11.29 -28.38 -14.94
N ASP A 59 11.65 -29.00 -13.81
CA ASP A 59 11.56 -28.35 -12.50
C ASP A 59 12.45 -27.12 -12.40
N MET A 60 13.59 -27.12 -13.09
CA MET A 60 14.52 -25.99 -13.14
C MET A 60 13.90 -24.79 -13.86
N GLU A 61 13.27 -25.01 -15.02
CA GLU A 61 12.57 -23.96 -15.77
C GLU A 61 11.40 -23.37 -14.96
N ARG A 62 10.61 -24.23 -14.29
CA ARG A 62 9.52 -23.77 -13.41
C ARG A 62 10.04 -22.89 -12.26
N ILE A 63 11.16 -23.27 -11.65
CA ILE A 63 11.78 -22.51 -10.56
C ILE A 63 12.24 -21.13 -11.03
N GLU A 64 12.90 -21.04 -12.18
CA GLU A 64 13.35 -19.75 -12.72
C GLU A 64 12.18 -18.84 -13.12
N GLU A 65 11.11 -19.39 -13.71
CA GLU A 65 9.89 -18.63 -13.99
C GLU A 65 9.24 -18.07 -12.72
N LEU A 66 9.22 -18.85 -11.64
CA LEU A 66 8.69 -18.40 -10.35
C LEU A 66 9.54 -17.28 -9.74
N LYS A 67 10.87 -17.38 -9.83
CA LYS A 67 11.77 -16.30 -9.38
C LYS A 67 11.56 -15.02 -10.15
N VAL A 68 11.45 -15.09 -11.47
CA VAL A 68 11.18 -13.90 -12.32
C VAL A 68 9.85 -13.26 -11.93
N ARG A 69 8.79 -14.06 -11.73
CA ARG A 69 7.48 -13.54 -11.27
C ARG A 69 7.57 -12.88 -9.91
N LEU A 70 8.19 -13.53 -8.92
CA LEU A 70 8.37 -12.98 -7.57
C LEU A 70 9.18 -11.69 -7.61
N SER A 71 10.26 -11.65 -8.39
CA SER A 71 11.07 -10.44 -8.57
C SER A 71 10.22 -9.29 -9.12
N ASN A 72 9.42 -9.55 -10.16
CA ASN A 72 8.53 -8.54 -10.74
C ASN A 72 7.46 -8.07 -9.75
N ASP A 73 6.91 -8.97 -8.94
CA ASP A 73 5.94 -8.63 -7.91
C ASP A 73 6.56 -7.79 -6.80
N ILE A 74 7.76 -8.15 -6.32
CA ILE A 74 8.52 -7.36 -5.35
C ILE A 74 8.75 -5.95 -5.88
N SER A 75 9.34 -5.83 -7.08
CA SER A 75 9.63 -4.53 -7.68
C SER A 75 8.39 -3.65 -7.85
N ARG A 76 7.24 -4.24 -8.22
CA ARG A 76 5.98 -3.50 -8.33
C ARG A 76 5.51 -2.97 -6.97
N HIS A 77 5.59 -3.78 -5.92
CA HIS A 77 5.19 -3.35 -4.58
C HIS A 77 6.16 -2.30 -4.00
N GLU A 78 7.47 -2.45 -4.24
CA GLU A 78 8.48 -1.47 -3.85
C GLU A 78 8.24 -0.12 -4.55
N GLU A 79 7.91 -0.12 -5.84
CA GLU A 79 7.57 1.10 -6.57
C GLU A 79 6.34 1.80 -5.98
N ILE A 80 5.31 1.04 -5.59
CA ILE A 80 4.12 1.59 -4.92
C ILE A 80 4.50 2.21 -3.58
N LEU A 81 5.30 1.52 -2.76
CA LEU A 81 5.75 2.04 -1.47
C LEU A 81 6.57 3.32 -1.65
N PHE A 82 7.52 3.32 -2.59
CA PHE A 82 8.34 4.48 -2.91
C PHE A 82 7.50 5.71 -3.28
N ARG A 83 6.44 5.53 -4.08
CA ARG A 83 5.51 6.60 -4.45
C ARG A 83 4.73 7.13 -3.24
N ILE A 84 4.27 6.23 -2.36
CA ILE A 84 3.58 6.63 -1.12
C ILE A 84 4.53 7.42 -0.22
N ASP A 85 5.74 6.90 0.04
CA ASP A 85 6.75 7.55 0.87
C ASP A 85 7.14 8.91 0.31
N SER A 86 7.34 9.01 -1.01
CA SER A 86 7.63 10.27 -1.68
C SER A 86 6.51 11.30 -1.51
N ALA A 87 5.24 10.88 -1.57
CA ALA A 87 4.12 11.78 -1.35
C ALA A 87 3.99 12.21 0.11
N LEU A 88 4.26 11.31 1.06
CA LEU A 88 4.23 11.60 2.49
C LEU A 88 5.35 12.56 2.90
N ASP A 89 6.55 12.39 2.36
CA ASP A 89 7.70 13.25 2.67
C ASP A 89 7.43 14.71 2.26
N MET A 90 6.70 14.93 1.16
CA MET A 90 6.33 16.26 0.67
C MET A 90 5.40 17.04 1.63
N VAL A 91 4.70 16.36 2.54
CA VAL A 91 3.79 16.96 3.53
C VAL A 91 4.24 16.74 4.97
N LYS A 92 5.49 16.31 5.17
CA LYS A 92 6.02 15.93 6.48
C LYS A 92 6.05 17.06 7.50
N ASP A 93 6.23 18.29 7.03
CA ASP A 93 6.25 19.50 7.87
C ASP A 93 4.84 20.07 8.15
N HIS A 94 3.78 19.43 7.62
CA HIS A 94 2.40 19.87 7.86
C HIS A 94 2.00 19.65 9.33
N GLU A 95 1.32 20.63 9.94
CA GLU A 95 0.94 20.60 11.37
C GLU A 95 0.17 19.32 11.77
N ASP A 96 -0.69 18.85 10.87
CA ASP A 96 -1.53 17.68 11.08
C ASP A 96 -0.88 16.36 10.62
N TYR A 97 0.39 16.35 10.21
CA TYR A 97 1.06 15.16 9.64
C TYR A 97 0.98 13.95 10.57
N LYS A 98 1.10 14.15 11.89
CA LYS A 98 1.00 13.06 12.89
C LYS A 98 -0.31 12.29 12.81
N PHE A 99 -1.38 12.90 12.28
CA PHE A 99 -2.65 12.21 12.06
C PHE A 99 -2.48 11.00 11.13
N ILE A 100 -1.64 11.10 10.09
CA ILE A 100 -1.39 9.99 9.15
C ILE A 100 -0.82 8.79 9.90
N GLU A 101 0.24 9.00 10.68
CA GLU A 101 0.91 7.95 11.43
C GLU A 101 -0.05 7.27 12.41
N MET A 102 -0.76 8.07 13.21
CA MET A 102 -1.71 7.55 14.20
C MET A 102 -2.85 6.79 13.54
N LYS A 103 -3.45 7.35 12.48
CA LYS A 103 -4.66 6.80 11.88
C LYS A 103 -4.38 5.59 11.01
N TYR A 104 -3.41 5.67 10.10
CA TYR A 104 -3.24 4.69 9.04
C TYR A 104 -2.16 3.66 9.36
N PHE A 105 -1.11 4.03 10.09
CA PHE A 105 -0.02 3.12 10.45
C PHE A 105 -0.25 2.45 11.81
N LYS A 106 -0.65 3.21 12.83
CA LYS A 106 -1.00 2.68 14.17
C LYS A 106 -2.46 2.22 14.28
N LYS A 107 -3.30 2.52 13.29
CA LYS A 107 -4.73 2.11 13.23
C LYS A 107 -5.57 2.62 14.40
N MET A 108 -5.23 3.78 14.95
CA MET A 108 -5.97 4.40 16.05
C MET A 108 -7.38 4.83 15.61
N THR A 109 -8.34 4.78 16.54
CA THR A 109 -9.68 5.34 16.35
C THR A 109 -9.65 6.87 16.45
N TYR A 110 -10.73 7.57 16.08
CA TYR A 110 -10.76 9.03 16.23
C TYR A 110 -10.77 9.43 17.72
N GLU A 111 -11.35 8.59 18.55
CA GLU A 111 -11.42 8.67 20.01
C GLU A 111 -10.02 8.52 20.61
N ASP A 112 -9.26 7.50 20.19
CA ASP A 112 -7.87 7.29 20.62
C ASP A 112 -7.01 8.50 20.24
N ILE A 113 -7.14 9.00 19.00
CA ILE A 113 -6.39 10.17 18.53
C ILE A 113 -6.79 11.42 19.33
N SER A 114 -8.09 11.60 19.60
CA SER A 114 -8.58 12.74 20.37
C SER A 114 -8.02 12.73 21.80
N THR A 115 -7.93 11.55 22.40
CA THR A 115 -7.39 11.33 23.76
C THR A 115 -5.88 11.55 23.79
N GLU A 116 -5.14 10.91 22.88
CA GLU A 116 -3.67 10.98 22.80
C GLU A 116 -3.16 12.41 22.54
N LEU A 117 -3.95 13.21 21.83
CA LEU A 117 -3.59 14.59 21.48
C LEU A 117 -4.21 15.65 22.39
N ASP A 118 -5.03 15.24 23.36
CA ASP A 118 -5.84 16.13 24.21
C ASP A 118 -6.62 17.17 23.39
N ILE A 119 -7.34 16.70 22.37
CA ILE A 119 -8.18 17.53 21.50
C ILE A 119 -9.61 17.02 21.44
N HIS A 120 -10.54 17.90 21.11
CA HIS A 120 -11.91 17.49 20.82
C HIS A 120 -11.95 16.58 19.57
N ILE A 121 -12.81 15.54 19.56
CA ILE A 121 -12.95 14.59 18.44
C ILE A 121 -13.22 15.28 17.09
N ARG A 122 -14.01 16.38 17.10
CA ARG A 122 -14.25 17.22 15.92
C ARG A 122 -12.96 17.79 15.32
N THR A 123 -11.97 18.11 16.16
CA THR A 123 -10.66 18.57 15.71
C THR A 123 -9.93 17.45 14.99
N ALA A 124 -9.98 16.21 15.47
CA ALA A 124 -9.38 15.07 14.77
C ALA A 124 -9.97 14.87 13.35
N TYR A 125 -11.29 15.02 13.18
CA TYR A 125 -11.91 15.03 11.84
C TYR A 125 -11.44 16.20 10.97
N ARG A 126 -11.20 17.36 11.56
CA ARG A 126 -10.64 18.52 10.84
C ARG A 126 -9.21 18.26 10.39
N MET A 127 -8.36 17.73 11.28
CA MET A 127 -6.98 17.35 10.98
C MET A 127 -6.93 16.38 9.79
N ARG A 128 -7.76 15.32 9.83
CA ARG A 128 -7.92 14.35 8.75
C ARG A 128 -8.18 15.02 7.40
N ASN A 129 -9.09 15.98 7.36
CA ASN A 129 -9.42 16.67 6.13
C ASN A 129 -8.32 17.63 5.67
N SER A 130 -7.69 18.32 6.61
CA SER A 130 -6.59 19.25 6.37
C SER A 130 -5.40 18.53 5.71
N ILE A 131 -4.92 17.45 6.34
CA ILE A 131 -3.76 16.71 5.84
C ILE A 131 -4.05 15.97 4.53
N LEU A 132 -5.25 15.39 4.37
CA LEU A 132 -5.60 14.71 3.12
C LEU A 132 -5.79 15.70 1.96
N SER A 133 -6.28 16.91 2.21
CA SER A 133 -6.29 17.97 1.18
C SER A 133 -4.87 18.32 0.73
N ALA A 134 -3.93 18.49 1.67
CA ALA A 134 -2.53 18.79 1.35
C ALA A 134 -1.86 17.63 0.56
N LEU A 135 -2.18 16.39 0.92
CA LEU A 135 -1.60 15.20 0.33
C LEU A 135 -2.15 14.89 -1.08
N GLU A 136 -3.35 15.36 -1.42
CA GLU A 136 -4.04 15.00 -2.67
C GLU A 136 -3.20 15.30 -3.91
N LEU A 137 -2.65 16.51 -4.02
CA LEU A 137 -1.86 16.91 -5.18
C LEU A 137 -0.67 15.97 -5.37
N HIS A 138 0.02 15.63 -4.27
CA HIS A 138 1.16 14.72 -4.30
C HIS A 138 0.75 13.29 -4.67
N PHE A 139 -0.41 12.81 -4.20
CA PHE A 139 -0.95 11.50 -4.62
C PHE A 139 -1.28 11.47 -6.12
N LYS A 140 -1.82 12.56 -6.68
CA LYS A 140 -2.05 12.69 -8.13
C LYS A 140 -0.73 12.72 -8.91
N THR A 141 0.25 13.50 -8.46
CA THR A 141 1.59 13.59 -9.07
C THR A 141 2.29 12.23 -9.09
N GLN A 142 2.19 11.46 -8.00
CA GLN A 142 2.76 10.12 -7.88
C GLN A 142 1.95 9.04 -8.59
N ARG A 143 0.86 9.42 -9.29
CA ARG A 143 -0.06 8.50 -9.99
C ARG A 143 -0.59 7.39 -9.08
N LEU A 144 -0.84 7.75 -7.81
CA LEU A 144 -1.48 6.88 -6.82
C LEU A 144 -3.01 6.97 -6.92
N ILE A 145 -3.51 8.12 -7.35
CA ILE A 145 -4.91 8.38 -7.68
C ILE A 145 -5.01 9.14 -9.00
N ASP A 146 -6.16 9.07 -9.65
CA ASP A 146 -6.44 9.78 -10.89
C ASP A 146 -6.65 11.29 -10.66
N PHE A 147 -6.45 12.07 -11.72
CA PHE A 147 -6.68 13.52 -11.73
C PHE A 147 -8.15 13.89 -11.67
#